data_AF-A0A7Z9M741-F1
#
_entry.id   AF-A0A7Z9M741-F1
#
_cell.length_a   1.000
_cell.length_b   1.000
_cell.length_c   1.000
_cell.angle_alpha   90.00
_cell.angle_beta   90.00
_cell.angle_gamma   90.00
#
_symmetry.space_group_name_H-M   'P 1'
#
loop_
_entity.id
_entity.type
_entity.pdbx_description
1 polymer ?
#
loop_
_entity_poly.entity_id
_entity_poly.type
_entity_poly.pdbx_seq_one_letter_code
_entity_poly.pdbx_strand_id
1 'polypeptide(L)' 'KHIGVDSLAFISMRGLYRAIGETDRNPENPQYCDACFSGEYPIELTDRNGGPLPAQLSLLTEQV' A
#
# COMPACT_ATOMS: atom_id res chain seq x y z
N LYS A 1 17.03 -5.97 15.78
CA LYS A 1 16.30 -6.02 17.08
C LYS A 1 15.73 -4.64 17.36
N HIS A 2 14.53 -4.31 16.88
CA HIS A 2 13.97 -2.96 17.03
C HIS A 2 12.95 -2.84 18.18
N ILE A 3 12.34 -3.96 18.61
CA ILE A 3 11.23 -3.96 19.57
C ILE A 3 11.46 -4.86 20.81
N GLY A 4 12.63 -5.48 20.94
CA GLY A 4 13.04 -6.16 22.18
C GLY A 4 12.28 -7.43 22.58
N VAL A 5 11.52 -8.07 21.68
CA VAL A 5 10.72 -9.28 21.98
C VAL A 5 11.52 -10.57 21.85
N ASP A 6 11.11 -11.62 22.58
CA ASP A 6 11.65 -12.98 22.46
C ASP A 6 11.21 -13.68 21.17
N SER A 7 9.98 -13.40 20.72
CA SER A 7 9.44 -13.91 19.46
C SER A 7 8.51 -12.89 18.80
N LEU A 8 8.43 -12.95 17.47
CA LEU A 8 7.54 -12.14 16.64
C LEU A 8 6.96 -13.03 15.54
N ALA A 9 5.65 -12.94 15.33
CA ALA A 9 4.96 -13.59 14.23
C ALA A 9 3.92 -12.64 13.63
N PHE A 10 3.70 -12.76 12.33
CA PHE A 10 2.66 -12.04 11.60
C PHE A 10 1.56 -13.01 11.18
N ILE A 11 0.33 -12.50 11.07
CA ILE A 11 -0.76 -13.25 10.45
C ILE A 11 -0.48 -13.40 8.95
N SER A 12 -0.83 -14.54 8.38
CA SER A 12 -0.78 -14.72 6.92
C SER A 12 -1.93 -13.97 6.24
N MET A 13 -1.80 -13.66 4.94
CA MET A 13 -2.89 -13.07 4.16
C MET A 13 -4.19 -13.89 4.24
N ARG A 14 -4.09 -15.21 4.07
CA ARG A 14 -5.24 -16.12 4.25
C ARG A 14 -5.80 -16.07 5.66
N GLY A 15 -4.95 -15.94 6.68
CA GLY A 15 -5.38 -15.77 8.07
C GLY A 15 -6.17 -14.48 8.30
N LEU A 16 -5.72 -13.37 7.71
CA LEU A 16 -6.40 -12.08 7.77
C LEU A 16 -7.81 -12.15 7.18
N TYR A 17 -7.96 -12.70 5.96
CA TYR A 17 -9.25 -12.85 5.29
C TYR A 17 -10.22 -13.75 6.09
N ARG A 18 -9.71 -14.87 6.63
CA ARG A 18 -10.52 -15.72 7.53
C ARG A 18 -10.98 -15.02 8.79
N ALA A 19 -10.17 -14.12 9.35
CA ALA A 19 -10.51 -13.41 10.59
C ALA A 19 -11.64 -12.38 10.38
N ILE A 20 -11.81 -11.86 9.16
CA ILE A 20 -12.85 -10.87 8.82
C ILE A 20 -14.10 -11.49 8.17
N GLY A 21 -14.19 -12.83 8.10
CA GLY A 21 -15.38 -13.55 7.65
C GLY A 21 -15.31 -14.09 6.22
N GLU A 22 -14.21 -13.87 5.51
CA GLU A 22 -14.01 -14.42 4.17
C GLU A 22 -13.42 -15.83 4.19
N THR A 23 -13.68 -16.63 3.16
CA THR A 23 -13.09 -17.98 3.06
C THR A 23 -11.62 -17.90 2.64
N ASP A 24 -11.32 -17.10 1.62
CA ASP A 24 -9.97 -16.81 1.13
C ASP A 24 -9.95 -15.48 0.35
N ARG A 25 -8.76 -15.00 0.00
CA ARG A 25 -8.57 -13.83 -0.88
C ARG A 25 -8.74 -14.24 -2.35
N ASN A 26 -9.50 -13.49 -3.13
CA ASN A 26 -9.44 -13.57 -4.59
C ASN A 26 -8.27 -12.71 -5.11
N PRO A 27 -7.23 -13.29 -5.74
CA PRO A 27 -6.09 -12.53 -6.24
C PRO A 27 -6.39 -11.68 -7.47
N GLU A 28 -7.40 -12.03 -8.28
CA GLU A 28 -7.76 -11.28 -9.47
C GLU A 28 -8.69 -10.09 -9.15
N ASN A 29 -9.50 -10.23 -8.09
CA ASN A 29 -10.40 -9.18 -7.62
C ASN A 29 -10.55 -9.24 -6.09
N PRO A 30 -9.60 -8.66 -5.33
CA PRO A 30 -9.58 -8.72 -3.87
C PRO A 30 -10.84 -8.11 -3.25
N GLN A 31 -11.42 -8.77 -2.24
CA GLN A 31 -12.64 -8.28 -1.58
C GLN A 31 -12.43 -6.97 -0.80
N TYR A 32 -11.19 -6.68 -0.39
CA TYR A 32 -10.83 -5.48 0.37
C TYR A 32 -9.55 -4.84 -0.16
N CYS A 33 -9.37 -3.55 0.16
CA CYS A 33 -8.08 -2.90 -0.02
C CYS A 33 -7.07 -3.45 0.98
N ASP A 34 -6.12 -4.26 0.50
CA ASP A 34 -5.07 -4.88 1.30
C ASP A 34 -3.65 -4.54 0.81
N ALA A 35 -3.53 -3.52 -0.02
CA ALA A 35 -2.28 -3.11 -0.67
C ALA A 35 -1.15 -2.76 0.31
N CYS A 36 -1.47 -2.33 1.53
CA CYS A 36 -0.46 -2.12 2.59
C CYS A 36 0.27 -3.41 3.01
N PHE A 37 -0.32 -4.57 2.73
CA PHE A 37 0.26 -5.90 3.00
C PHE A 37 0.67 -6.62 1.70
N SER A 38 -0.16 -6.58 0.67
CA SER A 38 0.06 -7.28 -0.61
C SER A 38 0.97 -6.51 -1.57
N GLY A 39 0.99 -5.18 -1.49
CA GLY A 39 1.60 -4.29 -2.48
C GLY A 39 0.76 -4.12 -3.76
N GLU A 40 -0.38 -4.80 -3.88
CA GLU A 40 -1.22 -4.79 -5.08
C GLU A 40 -2.22 -3.62 -5.03
N TYR A 41 -1.73 -2.41 -5.34
CA TYR A 41 -2.58 -1.23 -5.46
C TYR A 41 -3.43 -1.29 -6.74
N PRO A 42 -4.73 -0.95 -6.68
CA PRO A 42 -5.61 -0.94 -7.86
C PRO A 42 -5.38 0.28 -8.77
N ILE A 43 -4.43 1.15 -8.40
CA ILE A 43 -4.04 2.37 -9.12
C ILE A 43 -2.51 2.46 -9.16
N GLU A 44 -1.98 3.22 -10.12
CA GLU A 44 -0.54 3.47 -10.21
C GLU A 44 -0.01 4.31 -9.03
N LEU A 45 1.16 3.93 -8.52
CA LEU A 45 1.88 4.67 -7.48
C LEU A 45 2.68 5.80 -8.12
N THR A 46 2.04 6.94 -8.37
CA THR A 46 2.64 8.09 -9.07
C THR A 46 3.83 8.71 -8.33
N ASP A 47 3.85 8.60 -7.00
CA ASP A 47 4.96 9.03 -6.15
C ASP A 47 6.20 8.14 -6.30
N ARG A 48 6.03 6.86 -6.63
CA ARG A 48 7.13 5.89 -6.78
C ARG A 48 7.54 5.65 -8.23
N ASN A 49 6.58 5.66 -9.14
CA ASN A 49 6.77 5.27 -10.54
C ASN A 49 7.05 6.46 -11.48
N GLY A 50 7.43 7.62 -10.93
CA GLY A 50 7.72 8.81 -11.73
C GLY A 50 6.48 9.33 -12.44
N GLY A 51 5.41 9.55 -11.66
CA GLY A 51 4.17 10.17 -12.11
C GLY A 51 4.42 11.49 -12.84
N PRO A 52 3.38 12.04 -13.49
CA PRO A 52 3.54 13.20 -14.37
C PRO A 52 4.33 14.29 -13.66
N LEU A 53 5.39 14.77 -14.32
CA LEU A 53 6.23 15.84 -13.79
C LEU A 53 5.31 16.94 -13.25
N PRO A 54 5.47 17.38 -11.98
CA PRO A 54 4.62 18.42 -11.44
C PRO A 54 4.66 19.58 -12.41
N ALA A 55 3.48 20.02 -12.87
CA ALA A 55 3.36 21.15 -13.78
C ALA A 55 4.18 22.29 -13.17
N GLN A 56 5.27 22.66 -13.86
CA GLN A 56 6.28 23.58 -13.36
C GLN A 56 5.60 24.76 -12.68
N LEU A 57 5.81 24.90 -11.37
CA LEU A 57 5.22 25.94 -10.51
C LEU A 57 5.82 27.30 -10.89
N SER A 58 5.51 27.76 -12.10
CA SER A 58 5.99 28.98 -12.72
C SER A 58 5.57 30.22 -11.92
N LEU A 59 4.63 30.06 -10.98
CA LEU A 59 4.20 31.07 -10.02
C LEU A 59 5.15 31.28 -8.83
N LEU A 60 6.09 30.37 -8.55
CA LEU A 60 7.04 30.53 -7.42
C LEU A 60 8.30 31.32 -7.79
N THR A 61 8.40 31.79 -9.04
CA THR A 61 9.53 32.59 -9.55
C THR A 61 9.20 34.06 -9.74
N GLU A 62 8.05 34.53 -9.26
CA GLU A 62 7.76 35.96 -9.21
C GLU A 62 8.62 36.62 -8.11
N GLN A 63 9.80 37.09 -8.49
CA GLN A 63 10.61 37.98 -7.67
C GLN A 63 9.86 39.31 -7.51
N VAL A 64 9.47 39.63 -6.28
CA VAL A 64 9.13 41.00 -5.87
C VAL A 64 10.38 41.88 -5.94
#